data_AF-A0A3B9CUH1-F1
#
_entry.id   AF-A0A3B9CUH1-F1
#
_cell.length_a   1.000
_cell.length_b   1.000
_cell.length_c   1.000
_cell.angle_alpha   90.00
_cell.angle_beta   90.00
_cell.angle_gamma   90.00
#
_symmetry.space_group_name_H-M   'P 1'
#
loop_
_entity.id
_entity.type
_entity.pdbx_description
1 polymer ?
#
loop_
_entity_poly.entity_id
_entity_poly.type
_entity_poly.pdbx_seq_one_letter_code
_entity_poly.pdbx_strand_id
1 'polypeptide(L)'
;YLLAMQIFVELGLHVVLINVASHEWSQLRHEHSQVEGDSTAKARLSALTRTSTKWYSIAAVLFTVLVGISGLIYFSPADFVKDATHTVAWTAPWLCLVVLTGLQLCILPKTAILEGCGQLPTINRIRFWQALAGSAVVWTIMVSGGAIWAMCGAAFVRLIGEYYLVATKYRGFFQSLEEVTDE
;
A
#
# COMPACT_ATOMS: atom_id res chain seq x y z
N TYR A 1 -4.99 -14.75 -17.31
CA TYR A 1 -5.56 -13.53 -17.94
C TYR A 1 -5.99 -12.48 -16.92
N LEU A 2 -6.86 -12.79 -15.94
CA LEU A 2 -7.26 -11.82 -14.91
C LEU A 2 -6.09 -11.27 -14.08
N LEU A 3 -5.18 -12.15 -13.60
CA LEU A 3 -3.98 -11.72 -12.86
C LEU A 3 -3.06 -10.81 -13.70
N ALA A 4 -2.92 -11.08 -15.00
CA ALA A 4 -2.09 -10.28 -15.89
C ALA A 4 -2.70 -8.88 -16.12
N MET A 5 -4.03 -8.79 -16.22
CA MET A 5 -4.73 -7.52 -16.37
C MET A 5 -4.71 -6.70 -15.07
N GLN A 6 -4.85 -7.36 -13.92
CA GLN A 6 -4.71 -6.73 -12.60
C GLN A 6 -3.30 -6.17 -12.41
N ILE A 7 -2.26 -6.98 -12.67
CA ILE A 7 -0.86 -6.56 -12.61
C ILE A 7 -0.59 -5.42 -13.60
N PHE A 8 -1.13 -5.48 -14.82
CA PHE A 8 -0.97 -4.43 -15.83
C PHE A 8 -1.59 -3.09 -15.42
N VAL A 9 -2.78 -3.09 -14.82
CA VAL A 9 -3.43 -1.88 -14.32
C VAL A 9 -2.66 -1.31 -13.12
N GLU A 10 -2.23 -2.18 -12.20
CA GLU A 10 -1.40 -1.79 -11.05
C GLU A 10 -0.08 -1.14 -11.48
N LEU A 11 0.62 -1.77 -12.43
CA LEU A 11 1.86 -1.26 -12.98
C LEU A 11 1.64 -0.01 -13.84
N GLY A 12 0.56 0.08 -14.62
CA GLY A 12 0.27 1.23 -15.47
C GLY A 12 0.07 2.51 -14.66
N LEU A 13 -0.75 2.45 -13.61
CA LEU A 13 -1.03 3.62 -12.78
C LEU A 13 0.19 3.99 -11.91
N HIS A 14 0.87 3.00 -11.33
CA HIS A 14 2.08 3.21 -10.54
C HIS A 14 3.22 3.82 -11.37
N VAL A 15 3.46 3.31 -12.58
CA VAL A 15 4.51 3.82 -13.48
C VAL A 15 4.19 5.23 -13.97
N VAL A 16 2.92 5.54 -14.27
CA VAL A 16 2.53 6.91 -14.63
C VAL A 16 2.78 7.88 -13.48
N LEU A 17 2.46 7.50 -12.24
CA LEU A 17 2.75 8.32 -11.07
C LEU A 17 4.24 8.58 -10.90
N ILE A 18 5.07 7.54 -11.03
CA ILE A 18 6.53 7.67 -10.98
C ILE A 18 7.01 8.63 -12.08
N ASN A 19 6.57 8.43 -13.32
CA ASN A 19 7.06 9.18 -14.47
C ASN A 19 6.71 10.67 -14.37
N VAL A 20 5.46 11.00 -14.02
CA VAL A 20 5.03 12.39 -13.82
C VAL A 20 5.78 13.01 -12.63
N ALA A 21 5.92 12.27 -11.52
CA ALA A 21 6.67 12.76 -10.37
C ALA A 21 8.16 12.98 -10.68
N SER A 22 8.81 12.11 -11.46
CA SER A 22 10.21 12.28 -11.88
C SER A 22 10.40 13.50 -12.80
N HIS A 23 9.43 13.77 -13.68
CA HIS A 23 9.48 14.95 -14.54
C HIS A 23 9.43 16.25 -13.71
N GLU A 24 8.46 16.36 -12.79
CA GLU A 24 8.35 17.53 -11.90
C GLU A 24 9.53 17.60 -10.91
N TRP A 25 10.07 16.46 -10.49
CA TRP A 25 11.24 16.38 -9.60
C TRP A 25 12.53 16.90 -10.25
N SER A 26 12.65 16.89 -11.59
CA SER A 26 13.83 17.45 -12.27
C SER A 26 14.06 18.94 -11.98
N GLN A 27 13.01 19.65 -11.53
CA GLN A 27 13.05 21.08 -11.17
C GLN A 27 13.02 21.32 -9.66
N LEU A 28 13.06 20.25 -8.85
CA LEU A 28 12.95 20.29 -7.39
C LEU A 28 14.15 19.57 -6.76
N ARG A 29 14.52 19.99 -5.55
CA ARG A 29 15.57 19.34 -4.76
C ARG A 29 15.08 19.05 -3.36
N HIS A 30 15.50 17.89 -2.84
CA HIS A 30 15.27 17.54 -1.44
C HIS A 30 16.41 18.11 -0.60
N GLU A 31 16.15 19.17 0.17
CA GLU A 31 17.14 19.78 1.05
C GLU A 31 16.56 19.90 2.46
N HIS A 32 17.30 19.45 3.47
CA HIS A 32 16.94 19.51 4.89
C HIS A 32 15.52 19.01 5.29
N SER A 33 14.98 18.00 4.59
CA SER A 33 13.62 17.43 4.79
C SER A 33 12.46 18.26 4.23
N GLN A 34 12.77 19.28 3.43
CA GLN A 34 11.79 20.06 2.68
C GLN A 34 12.03 19.95 1.17
N VAL A 35 10.96 20.24 0.42
CA VAL A 35 11.01 20.34 -1.03
C VAL A 35 11.28 21.80 -1.38
N GLU A 36 12.50 22.06 -1.88
CA GLU A 36 12.94 23.38 -2.35
C GLU A 36 13.08 23.35 -3.88
N GLY A 37 12.72 24.45 -4.54
CA GLY A 37 12.75 24.57 -6.01
C GLY A 37 11.62 25.45 -6.52
N ASP A 38 11.22 25.25 -7.77
CA ASP A 38 10.16 26.05 -8.39
C ASP A 38 8.81 25.86 -7.67
N SER A 39 8.16 26.96 -7.31
CA SER A 39 6.88 26.95 -6.61
C SER A 39 5.76 26.35 -7.47
N THR A 40 5.84 26.50 -8.79
CA THR A 40 4.86 25.93 -9.73
C THR A 40 4.99 24.40 -9.82
N ALA A 41 6.22 23.87 -9.95
CA ALA A 41 6.49 22.44 -9.91
C ALA A 41 6.06 21.80 -8.57
N LYS A 42 6.31 22.48 -7.44
CA LYS A 42 5.90 22.03 -6.11
C LYS A 42 4.37 21.94 -5.95
N ALA A 43 3.65 22.96 -6.42
CA ALA A 43 2.18 22.97 -6.42
C ALA A 43 1.60 21.83 -7.29
N ARG A 44 2.18 21.56 -8.46
CA ARG A 44 1.77 20.45 -9.34
C ARG A 44 1.99 19.09 -8.68
N LEU A 45 3.14 18.89 -8.04
CA LEU A 45 3.45 17.65 -7.33
C LEU A 45 2.50 17.43 -6.14
N SER A 46 2.14 18.48 -5.41
CA SER A 46 1.15 18.42 -4.34
C SER A 46 -0.24 18.07 -4.86
N ALA A 47 -0.69 18.75 -5.93
CA ALA A 47 -1.97 18.47 -6.57
C ALA A 47 -2.05 17.03 -7.10
N LEU A 48 -0.97 16.50 -7.68
CA LEU A 48 -0.85 15.11 -8.10
C LEU A 48 -0.96 14.17 -6.90
N THR A 49 -0.21 14.43 -5.82
CA THR A 49 -0.25 13.63 -4.59
C THR A 49 -1.67 13.55 -4.02
N ARG A 50 -2.36 14.69 -3.92
CA ARG A 50 -3.72 14.75 -3.38
C ARG A 50 -4.72 14.03 -4.28
N THR A 51 -4.66 14.29 -5.59
CA THR A 51 -5.58 13.69 -6.56
C THR A 51 -5.43 12.18 -6.57
N SER A 52 -4.20 11.68 -6.65
CA SER A 52 -3.90 10.25 -6.61
C SER A 52 -4.30 9.62 -5.29
N THR A 53 -4.02 10.25 -4.15
CA THR A 53 -4.45 9.74 -2.83
C THR A 53 -5.97 9.62 -2.73
N LYS A 54 -6.73 10.60 -3.25
CA LYS A 54 -8.20 10.53 -3.28
C LYS A 54 -8.71 9.37 -4.12
N TRP A 55 -8.21 9.21 -5.36
CA TRP A 55 -8.61 8.13 -6.25
C TRP A 55 -8.27 6.74 -5.68
N TYR A 56 -7.06 6.59 -5.13
CA TYR A 56 -6.65 5.33 -4.49
C TYR A 56 -7.42 5.04 -3.20
N SER A 57 -7.83 6.06 -2.44
CA SER A 57 -8.69 5.85 -1.27
C SER A 57 -10.08 5.36 -1.68
N ILE A 58 -10.66 5.90 -2.75
CA ILE A 58 -11.94 5.41 -3.30
C ILE A 58 -11.78 3.97 -3.80
N ALA A 59 -10.70 3.68 -4.53
CA ALA A 59 -10.39 2.33 -5.01
C ALA A 59 -10.19 1.34 -3.85
N ALA A 60 -9.53 1.76 -2.76
CA ALA A 60 -9.33 0.95 -1.57
C ALA A 60 -10.65 0.59 -0.87
N VAL A 61 -11.54 1.57 -0.68
CA VAL A 61 -12.87 1.32 -0.09
C VAL A 61 -13.67 0.38 -0.97
N LEU A 62 -13.71 0.63 -2.28
CA LEU A 62 -14.40 -0.23 -3.24
C LEU A 62 -13.83 -1.65 -3.22
N PHE A 63 -12.51 -1.80 -3.20
CA PHE A 63 -11.82 -3.09 -3.09
C PHE A 63 -12.21 -3.81 -1.80
N THR A 64 -12.10 -3.14 -0.65
CA THR A 64 -12.44 -3.73 0.66
C THR A 64 -13.89 -4.20 0.71
N VAL A 65 -14.83 -3.44 0.16
CA VAL A 65 -16.26 -3.81 0.13
C VAL A 65 -16.51 -4.96 -0.85
N LEU A 66 -16.06 -4.84 -2.10
CA LEU A 66 -16.32 -5.85 -3.14
C LEU A 66 -15.64 -7.18 -2.81
N VAL A 67 -14.38 -7.15 -2.40
CA VAL A 67 -13.62 -8.36 -2.06
C VAL A 67 -14.07 -8.93 -0.72
N GLY A 68 -14.39 -8.07 0.26
CA GLY A 68 -14.96 -8.49 1.53
C GLY A 68 -16.25 -9.28 1.33
N ILE A 69 -17.21 -8.70 0.59
CA ILE A 69 -18.50 -9.32 0.30
C ILE A 69 -18.36 -10.55 -0.59
N SER A 70 -17.52 -10.51 -1.62
CA SER A 70 -17.35 -11.65 -2.53
C SER A 70 -16.81 -12.87 -1.79
N GLY A 71 -15.87 -12.70 -0.87
CA GLY A 71 -15.40 -13.78 -0.02
C GLY A 71 -16.52 -14.34 0.86
N LEU A 72 -17.33 -13.49 1.48
CA LEU A 72 -18.47 -13.95 2.27
C LEU A 72 -19.47 -14.74 1.43
N ILE A 73 -19.81 -14.30 0.22
CA ILE A 73 -20.76 -15.01 -0.66
C ILE A 73 -20.18 -16.33 -1.15
N TYR A 74 -18.89 -16.36 -1.53
CA TYR A 74 -18.26 -17.53 -2.13
C TYR A 74 -18.00 -18.65 -1.12
N PHE A 75 -17.67 -18.29 0.13
CA PHE A 75 -17.43 -19.24 1.21
C PHE A 75 -18.71 -19.58 2.01
N SER A 76 -19.87 -18.98 1.69
CA SER A 76 -21.14 -19.20 2.39
C SER A 76 -22.03 -20.37 1.93
N PRO A 77 -21.93 -21.01 0.74
CA PRO A 77 -22.85 -22.09 0.39
C PRO A 77 -22.50 -23.41 1.10
N ALA A 78 -23.16 -23.64 2.24
CA ALA A 78 -23.73 -24.87 2.83
C ALA A 78 -23.11 -26.29 2.69
N ASP A 79 -22.09 -26.56 1.86
CA ASP A 79 -21.62 -27.94 1.60
C ASP A 79 -20.27 -28.31 2.24
N PHE A 80 -19.52 -27.36 2.81
CA PHE A 80 -18.23 -27.68 3.48
C PHE A 80 -18.35 -27.92 5.00
N VAL A 81 -19.51 -27.66 5.60
CA VAL A 81 -19.68 -27.61 7.07
C VAL A 81 -20.37 -28.87 7.64
N LYS A 82 -20.68 -29.89 6.83
CA LYS A 82 -21.39 -31.07 7.33
C LYS A 82 -20.54 -32.05 8.17
N ASP A 83 -19.20 -32.01 8.10
CA ASP A 83 -18.35 -33.01 8.78
C ASP A 83 -17.20 -32.45 9.66
N ALA A 84 -17.08 -31.14 9.86
CA ALA A 84 -15.94 -30.59 10.59
C ALA A 84 -16.25 -30.33 12.07
N THR A 85 -15.91 -31.29 12.93
CA THR A 85 -15.75 -31.11 14.40
C THR A 85 -14.71 -30.05 14.77
N HIS A 86 -14.00 -29.48 13.79
CA HIS A 86 -13.17 -28.28 13.90
C HIS A 86 -13.70 -27.19 12.95
N THR A 87 -14.50 -26.27 13.46
CA THR A 87 -14.89 -25.05 12.73
C THR A 87 -13.65 -24.17 12.55
N VAL A 88 -12.95 -24.35 11.43
CA VAL A 88 -11.83 -23.48 11.05
C VAL A 88 -12.40 -22.08 10.78
N ALA A 89 -12.14 -21.13 11.68
CA ALA A 89 -12.61 -19.76 11.59
C ALA A 89 -11.87 -19.00 10.48
N TRP A 90 -12.27 -19.19 9.22
CA TRP A 90 -11.68 -18.56 8.03
C TRP A 90 -12.09 -17.09 7.85
N THR A 91 -13.24 -16.70 8.40
CA THR A 91 -13.83 -15.36 8.21
C THR A 91 -12.96 -14.26 8.82
N ALA A 92 -12.38 -14.48 9.99
CA ALA A 92 -11.54 -13.49 10.67
C ALA A 92 -10.21 -13.23 9.92
N PRO A 93 -9.42 -14.25 9.52
CA PRO A 93 -8.25 -14.05 8.66
C PRO A 93 -8.60 -13.37 7.33
N TRP A 94 -9.70 -13.75 6.70
CA TRP A 94 -10.14 -13.16 5.44
C TRP A 94 -10.41 -11.66 5.57
N LEU A 95 -11.25 -11.26 6.53
CA LEU A 95 -11.56 -9.86 6.79
C LEU A 95 -10.29 -9.07 7.17
N CYS A 96 -9.43 -9.66 8.00
CA CYS A 96 -8.15 -9.05 8.36
C CYS A 96 -7.30 -8.77 7.11
N LEU A 97 -7.13 -9.76 6.23
CA LEU A 97 -6.35 -9.62 5.01
C LEU A 97 -6.94 -8.54 4.08
N VAL A 98 -8.26 -8.54 3.88
CA VAL A 98 -8.94 -7.55 3.02
C VAL A 98 -8.76 -6.13 3.55
N VAL A 99 -8.82 -5.93 4.88
CA VAL A 99 -8.58 -4.62 5.51
C VAL A 99 -7.12 -4.20 5.35
N LEU A 100 -6.17 -5.10 5.61
CA LEU A 100 -4.74 -4.82 5.47
C LEU A 100 -4.38 -4.44 4.04
N THR A 101 -4.88 -5.17 3.04
CA THR A 101 -4.66 -4.87 1.62
C THR A 101 -5.31 -3.55 1.21
N GLY A 102 -6.52 -3.25 1.69
CA GLY A 102 -7.18 -1.96 1.46
C GLY A 102 -6.36 -0.78 2.01
N LEU A 103 -5.84 -0.90 3.24
CA LEU A 103 -4.96 0.11 3.82
C LEU A 103 -3.66 0.28 3.02
N GLN A 104 -3.12 -0.81 2.50
CA GLN A 104 -1.91 -0.77 1.68
C GLN A 104 -2.13 -0.02 0.35
N LEU A 105 -3.28 -0.24 -0.30
CA LEU A 105 -3.70 0.50 -1.50
C LEU A 105 -3.75 2.02 -1.25
N CYS A 106 -4.17 2.47 -0.07
CA CYS A 106 -4.16 3.89 0.28
C CYS A 106 -2.75 4.49 0.38
N ILE A 107 -1.74 3.70 0.74
CA ILE A 107 -0.35 4.16 0.92
C ILE A 107 0.45 4.08 -0.40
N LEU A 108 0.01 3.26 -1.35
CA LEU A 108 0.62 3.06 -2.67
C LEU A 108 0.94 4.36 -3.43
N PRO A 109 0.03 5.34 -3.61
CA PRO A 109 0.34 6.56 -4.37
C PRO A 109 1.45 7.38 -3.72
N LYS A 110 1.53 7.39 -2.38
CA LYS A 110 2.59 8.11 -1.64
C LYS A 110 3.95 7.48 -1.87
N THR A 111 4.02 6.15 -1.89
CA THR A 111 5.28 5.45 -2.18
C THR A 111 5.69 5.60 -3.65
N ALA A 112 4.74 5.57 -4.60
CA ALA A 112 5.00 5.81 -6.02
C ALA A 112 5.62 7.20 -6.28
N ILE A 113 5.11 8.23 -5.60
CA ILE A 113 5.62 9.59 -5.75
C ILE A 113 7.03 9.71 -5.17
N LEU A 114 7.30 9.10 -4.01
CA LEU A 114 8.64 9.05 -3.44
C LEU A 114 9.63 8.31 -4.35
N GLU A 115 9.19 7.23 -5.01
CA GLU A 115 9.98 6.56 -6.06
C GLU A 115 10.27 7.52 -7.21
N GLY A 116 9.27 8.23 -7.71
CA GLY A 116 9.44 9.26 -8.75
C GLY A 116 10.42 10.38 -8.36
N CYS A 117 10.45 10.78 -7.09
CA CYS A 117 11.39 11.78 -6.56
C CYS A 117 12.80 11.23 -6.29
N GLY A 118 13.14 10.03 -6.77
CA GLY A 118 14.50 9.47 -6.67
C GLY A 118 14.82 8.83 -5.32
N GLN A 119 13.84 8.57 -4.46
CA GLN A 119 14.05 7.95 -3.14
C GLN A 119 14.06 6.40 -3.17
N LEU A 120 14.25 5.80 -4.36
CA LEU A 120 14.27 4.34 -4.56
C LEU A 120 15.21 3.60 -3.60
N PRO A 121 16.45 4.06 -3.32
CA PRO A 121 17.36 3.33 -2.43
C PRO A 121 16.81 3.17 -1.00
N THR A 122 16.12 4.20 -0.48
CA THR A 122 15.49 4.13 0.85
C THR A 122 14.31 3.16 0.84
N ILE A 123 13.45 3.25 -0.17
CA ILE A 123 12.24 2.44 -0.29
C ILE A 123 12.62 0.96 -0.43
N ASN A 124 13.57 0.64 -1.30
CA ASN A 124 14.05 -0.72 -1.49
C ASN A 124 14.73 -1.28 -0.23
N ARG A 125 15.42 -0.45 0.56
CA ARG A 125 15.98 -0.90 1.85
C ARG A 125 14.88 -1.30 2.84
N ILE A 126 13.80 -0.53 2.93
CA ILE A 126 12.66 -0.87 3.80
C ILE A 126 11.95 -2.13 3.28
N ARG A 127 11.74 -2.24 1.96
CA ARG A 127 11.16 -3.45 1.34
C ARG A 127 12.00 -4.71 1.57
N PHE A 128 13.32 -4.58 1.56
CA PHE A 128 14.21 -5.68 1.90
C PHE A 128 13.99 -6.16 3.34
N TRP A 129 13.96 -5.24 4.31
CA TRP A 129 13.69 -5.58 5.71
C TRP A 129 12.28 -6.14 5.93
N GLN A 130 11.28 -5.62 5.20
CA GLN A 130 9.92 -6.15 5.20
C GLN A 130 9.87 -7.59 4.67
N ALA A 131 10.61 -7.91 3.60
CA ALA A 131 10.64 -9.26 3.04
C ALA A 131 11.26 -10.25 4.04
N LEU A 132 12.35 -9.85 4.70
CA LEU A 132 13.01 -10.67 5.71
C LEU A 132 12.12 -10.89 6.94
N ALA A 133 11.58 -9.80 7.50
CA ALA A 133 10.69 -9.87 8.66
C ALA A 133 9.38 -10.60 8.34
N GLY A 134 8.80 -10.37 7.16
CA GLY A 134 7.59 -11.05 6.70
C GLY A 134 7.80 -12.55 6.55
N SER A 135 8.94 -12.98 6.01
CA SER A 135 9.29 -14.40 5.90
C SER A 135 9.42 -15.05 7.29
N ALA A 136 10.09 -14.36 8.23
CA ALA A 136 10.20 -14.85 9.61
C ALA A 136 8.84 -15.01 10.28
N VAL A 137 7.95 -14.01 10.17
CA VAL A 137 6.58 -14.06 10.71
C VAL A 137 5.77 -15.21 10.10
N VAL A 138 5.85 -15.40 8.79
CA VAL A 138 5.18 -16.52 8.11
C VAL A 138 5.63 -17.86 8.68
N TRP A 139 6.95 -18.08 8.81
CA TRP A 139 7.48 -19.32 9.37
C TRP A 139 7.04 -19.54 10.81
N THR A 140 7.09 -18.51 11.66
CA THR A 140 6.62 -18.60 13.05
C THR A 140 5.14 -18.98 13.12
N ILE A 141 4.30 -18.37 12.29
CA ILE A 141 2.86 -18.66 12.25
C ILE A 141 2.60 -20.08 11.74
N MET A 142 3.33 -20.53 10.71
CA MET A 142 3.19 -21.89 10.19
C MET A 142 3.54 -22.94 11.24
N VAL A 143 4.63 -22.77 12.00
CA VAL A 143 5.02 -23.70 13.07
C VAL A 143 3.97 -23.73 14.20
N SER A 144 3.30 -22.61 14.47
CA SER A 144 2.23 -22.54 15.47
C SER A 144 0.89 -23.16 15.02
N GLY A 145 0.80 -23.69 13.79
CA GLY A 145 -0.43 -24.27 13.23
C GLY A 145 -1.42 -23.23 12.67
N GLY A 146 -1.08 -21.94 12.69
CA GLY A 146 -1.92 -20.83 12.24
C GLY A 146 -1.87 -20.56 10.73
N ALA A 147 -1.80 -21.58 9.87
CA ALA A 147 -1.45 -21.42 8.45
C ALA A 147 -2.25 -20.32 7.69
N ILE A 148 -3.54 -20.12 8.02
CA ILE A 148 -4.39 -19.10 7.39
C ILE A 148 -3.97 -17.68 7.79
N TRP A 149 -3.47 -17.49 9.00
CA TRP A 149 -3.00 -16.20 9.52
C TRP A 149 -1.64 -15.79 8.96
N ALA A 150 -0.90 -16.70 8.31
CA ALA A 150 0.44 -16.40 7.79
C ALA A 150 0.42 -15.24 6.77
N MET A 151 -0.60 -15.22 5.90
CA MET A 151 -0.79 -14.14 4.93
C MET A 151 -1.12 -12.81 5.61
N CYS A 152 -1.92 -12.83 6.67
CA CYS A 152 -2.25 -11.64 7.46
C CYS A 152 -1.00 -11.08 8.15
N GLY A 153 -0.17 -11.95 8.74
CA GLY A 153 1.09 -11.55 9.37
C GLY A 153 2.06 -10.90 8.39
N ALA A 154 2.24 -11.49 7.20
CA ALA A 154 3.07 -10.90 6.15
C ALA A 154 2.54 -9.54 5.67
N ALA A 155 1.23 -9.44 5.41
CA ALA A 155 0.58 -8.19 5.00
C ALA A 155 0.72 -7.10 6.07
N PHE A 156 0.62 -7.47 7.35
CA PHE A 156 0.76 -6.56 8.48
C PHE A 156 2.18 -5.99 8.60
N VAL A 157 3.22 -6.83 8.49
CA VAL A 157 4.62 -6.38 8.48
C VAL A 157 4.86 -5.39 7.34
N ARG A 158 4.30 -5.68 6.16
CA ARG A 158 4.42 -4.81 5.00
C ARG A 158 3.73 -3.47 5.23
N LEU A 159 2.49 -3.49 5.75
CA LEU A 159 1.75 -2.28 6.09
C LEU A 159 2.50 -1.41 7.11
N ILE A 160 3.04 -2.01 8.18
CA ILE A 160 3.81 -1.29 9.20
C ILE A 160 5.02 -0.59 8.56
N GLY A 161 5.79 -1.29 7.73
CA GLY A 161 6.99 -0.68 7.14
C GLY A 161 6.65 0.45 6.16
N GLU A 162 5.58 0.34 5.38
CA GLU A 162 5.11 1.40 4.48
C GLU A 162 4.55 2.60 5.26
N TYR A 163 3.77 2.34 6.31
CA TYR A 163 3.27 3.36 7.22
C TYR A 163 4.41 4.08 7.94
N TYR A 164 5.38 3.34 8.48
CA TYR A 164 6.56 3.91 9.14
C TYR A 164 7.34 4.82 8.19
N LEU A 165 7.56 4.37 6.95
CA LEU A 165 8.26 5.15 5.91
C LEU A 165 7.58 6.50 5.68
N VAL A 166 6.26 6.48 5.46
CA VAL A 166 5.48 7.68 5.14
C VAL A 166 5.28 8.58 6.36
N ALA A 167 4.94 8.02 7.52
CA ALA A 167 4.53 8.77 8.72
C ALA A 167 5.70 9.31 9.55
N THR A 168 6.90 8.70 9.46
CA THR A 168 8.08 9.15 10.22
C THR A 168 9.12 9.77 9.32
N LYS A 169 9.64 9.01 8.36
CA LYS A 169 10.82 9.41 7.59
C LYS A 169 10.52 10.51 6.56
N TYR A 170 9.37 10.45 5.90
CA TYR A 170 8.98 11.43 4.86
C TYR A 170 7.84 12.35 5.30
N ARG A 171 7.57 12.45 6.61
CA ARG A 171 6.53 13.33 7.12
C ARG A 171 6.76 14.80 6.73
N GLY A 172 7.99 15.29 6.89
CA GLY A 172 8.36 16.67 6.51
C GLY A 172 8.21 16.95 5.01
N PHE A 173 8.50 15.95 4.18
CA PHE A 173 8.30 16.04 2.72
C PHE A 173 6.83 16.24 2.36
N PHE A 174 5.93 15.44 2.94
CA PHE A 174 4.48 15.58 2.67
C PHE A 174 3.89 16.84 3.30
N GLN A 175 4.33 17.23 4.50
CA GLN A 175 3.89 18.48 5.14
C GLN A 175 4.28 19.71 4.30
N SER A 176 5.50 19.74 3.77
CA SER A 176 5.96 20.83 2.90
C SER A 176 5.17 20.93 1.59
N LEU A 177 4.57 19.83 1.10
CA LEU A 177 3.70 19.83 -0.07
C LEU A 177 2.27 20.31 0.25
N GLU A 178 1.77 19.99 1.44
CA GLU A 178 0.46 20.45 1.92
C GLU A 178 0.46 21.97 2.15
N GLU A 179 1.52 22.52 2.76
CA GLU A 179 1.66 23.97 3.05
C GLU A 179 1.56 24.86 1.80
N VAL A 180 2.11 24.43 0.66
CA VAL A 180 2.08 25.21 -0.61
C VAL A 180 0.69 25.26 -1.25
N THR A 181 -0.25 24.44 -0.78
CA THR A 181 -1.61 24.41 -1.34
C THR A 181 -2.56 25.34 -0.58
N ASP A 182 -2.18 25.77 0.64
CA ASP A 182 -2.99 26.65 1.49
C ASP A 182 -2.63 28.14 1.30
N GLU A 183 -1.57 28.46 0.55
CA GLU A 183 -1.24 29.80 0.02
C GLU A 183 -1.91 30.08 -1.33
#